data_AF-A0A8C4QW46-F1
#
_entry.id   AF-A0A8C4QW46-F1
#
_cell.length_a   1.000
_cell.length_b   1.000
_cell.length_c   1.000
_cell.angle_alpha   90.00
_cell.angle_beta   90.00
_cell.angle_gamma   90.00
#
_symmetry.space_group_name_H-M   'P 1'
#
loop_
_entity.id
_entity.type
_entity.pdbx_description
1 polymer ?
#
loop_
_entity_poly.entity_id
_entity_poly.type
_entity_poly.pdbx_seq_one_letter_code
_entity_poly.pdbx_strand_id
1 'polypeptide(L)'
;VASLLRLQDVCSLVCTVFQTGMVVGYPEALTDPSYRDQILILTYPLIGNYGVPDCSVLDEFGLLKWFESFRIHAAALIVAKYSEEYSHWSATSSLGAWLRREGIPALQGIDSRALTVHIRDSGTLLGKIVLDGDDETRTSFWDPNAVNLVKEVSTKEVRVFNPSGELKIVVVDCGVKYNQIRCLACRGVSVHLVPWNFCLSDIGKQYLDAPKHYVTVPLAQERSTCILCSQLQSEEERNHF
;
A
#
# COMPACT_ATOMS: atom_id res chain seq x y z
N VAL A 1 3.00 -13.73 29.38
CA VAL A 1 3.64 -14.77 28.54
C VAL A 1 2.99 -14.67 27.17
N ALA A 2 3.52 -13.79 26.32
CA ALA A 2 3.00 -13.53 24.99
C ALA A 2 3.13 -14.82 24.18
N SER A 3 2.00 -15.42 23.82
CA SER A 3 1.95 -16.61 22.96
C SER A 3 2.47 -16.23 21.58
N LEU A 4 3.77 -16.51 21.39
CA LEU A 4 4.49 -16.46 20.14
C LEU A 4 3.72 -17.16 19.02
N LEU A 5 3.26 -16.37 18.05
CA LEU A 5 3.20 -16.85 16.67
C LEU A 5 4.64 -16.93 16.18
N ARG A 6 5.28 -18.08 16.42
CA ARG A 6 6.58 -18.43 15.84
C ARG A 6 6.41 -18.52 14.33
N LEU A 7 6.80 -17.46 13.63
CA LEU A 7 7.19 -17.54 12.24
C LEU A 7 8.70 -17.38 12.22
N GLN A 8 9.35 -18.41 11.69
CA GLN A 8 10.76 -18.41 11.35
C GLN A 8 10.98 -17.29 10.36
N ASP A 9 11.67 -16.24 10.80
CA ASP A 9 12.67 -15.46 10.07
C ASP A 9 12.82 -14.12 10.77
N VAL A 10 14.08 -13.77 11.03
CA VAL A 10 14.50 -12.51 11.64
C VAL A 10 14.04 -11.37 10.74
N CYS A 11 12.86 -10.78 11.02
CA CYS A 11 12.41 -9.60 10.29
C CYS A 11 13.09 -8.38 10.89
N SER A 12 14.34 -8.20 10.49
CA SER A 12 15.01 -6.95 10.73
C SER A 12 14.40 -5.92 9.80
N LEU A 13 14.01 -4.79 10.41
CA LEU A 13 13.85 -3.46 9.83
C LEU A 13 12.41 -3.04 9.55
N VAL A 14 12.08 -1.80 9.93
CA VAL A 14 11.88 -0.66 9.02
C VAL A 14 11.21 0.51 9.77
N CYS A 15 11.35 1.74 9.24
CA CYS A 15 10.60 2.95 9.60
C CYS A 15 9.22 2.65 10.20
N THR A 16 9.03 3.14 11.43
CA THR A 16 7.82 2.89 12.19
C THR A 16 6.82 3.98 11.86
N VAL A 17 5.74 3.61 11.18
CA VAL A 17 4.69 4.53 10.79
C VAL A 17 3.41 4.13 11.49
N PHE A 18 2.82 5.10 12.19
CA PHE A 18 1.55 4.89 12.88
C PHE A 18 0.42 5.43 12.01
N GLN A 19 -0.67 4.67 11.92
CA GLN A 19 -1.91 5.14 11.30
C GLN A 19 -2.92 5.46 12.41
N THR A 20 -3.30 6.74 12.50
CA THR A 20 -4.36 7.23 13.40
C THR A 20 -5.75 7.09 12.80
N GLY A 21 -5.84 7.00 11.47
CA GLY A 21 -7.10 6.93 10.75
C GLY A 21 -7.38 5.53 10.25
N MET A 22 -8.01 4.69 11.07
CA MET A 22 -9.08 3.76 10.67
C MET A 22 -9.45 2.79 11.79
N VAL A 23 -10.64 2.99 12.36
CA VAL A 23 -11.30 2.04 13.29
C VAL A 23 -11.84 0.81 12.54
N VAL A 24 -11.89 0.89 11.20
CA VAL A 24 -12.42 -0.12 10.28
C VAL A 24 -11.52 -0.13 9.04
N GLY A 25 -11.06 -1.30 8.58
CA GLY A 25 -10.28 -1.44 7.34
C GLY A 25 -8.79 -1.81 7.47
N TYR A 26 -8.40 -2.60 8.49
CA TYR A 26 -7.07 -3.19 8.62
C TYR A 26 -6.66 -4.11 7.46
N PRO A 27 -7.52 -4.89 6.78
CA PRO A 27 -7.11 -5.61 5.57
C PRO A 27 -6.70 -4.65 4.46
N GLU A 28 -7.50 -3.61 4.24
CA GLU A 28 -7.26 -2.57 3.24
C GLU A 28 -5.97 -1.81 3.55
N ALA A 29 -5.78 -1.40 4.82
CA ALA A 29 -4.58 -0.72 5.28
C ALA A 29 -3.32 -1.60 5.14
N LEU A 30 -3.39 -2.89 5.47
CA LEU A 30 -2.26 -3.81 5.31
C LEU A 30 -1.87 -4.04 3.84
N THR A 31 -2.86 -3.97 2.93
CA THR A 31 -2.63 -4.06 1.48
C THR A 31 -2.30 -2.73 0.82
N ASP A 32 -2.13 -1.64 1.56
CA ASP A 32 -1.76 -0.36 0.96
C ASP A 32 -0.29 -0.38 0.49
N PRO A 33 -0.01 -0.14 -0.81
CA PRO A 33 1.36 -0.05 -1.33
C PRO A 33 2.24 0.99 -0.62
N SER A 34 1.62 2.02 -0.03
CA SER A 34 2.31 3.11 0.68
C SER A 34 3.06 2.65 1.92
N TYR A 35 2.62 1.54 2.54
CA TYR A 35 3.28 0.96 3.71
C TYR A 35 4.35 -0.07 3.33
N ARG A 36 4.85 -0.04 2.09
CA ARG A 36 5.90 -0.96 1.66
C ARG A 36 7.08 -0.90 2.61
N ASP A 37 7.40 -2.08 3.12
CA ASP A 37 8.42 -2.33 4.11
C ASP A 37 8.17 -1.66 5.47
N GLN A 38 7.15 -0.83 5.69
CA GLN A 38 6.97 -0.13 6.97
C GLN A 38 6.37 -1.02 8.07
N ILE A 39 6.74 -0.72 9.32
CA ILE A 39 6.09 -1.32 10.49
C ILE A 39 4.83 -0.51 10.79
N LEU A 40 3.68 -1.16 10.62
CA LEU A 40 2.37 -0.53 10.84
C LEU A 40 1.94 -0.71 12.29
N ILE A 41 1.74 0.41 12.99
CA ILE A 41 1.13 0.41 14.33
C ILE A 41 -0.32 0.82 14.20
N LEU A 42 -1.23 -0.04 14.64
CA LEU A 42 -2.64 0.28 14.75
C LEU A 42 -2.95 0.91 16.11
N THR A 43 -3.49 2.12 16.06
CA THR A 43 -3.86 2.89 17.26
C THR A 43 -5.13 2.36 17.92
N TYR A 44 -6.00 1.68 17.17
CA TYR A 44 -7.19 1.05 17.71
C TYR A 44 -6.80 -0.22 18.50
N PRO A 45 -7.26 -0.38 19.76
CA PRO A 45 -6.72 -1.42 20.63
C PRO A 45 -7.21 -2.83 20.30
N LEU A 46 -8.35 -2.99 19.63
CA LEU A 46 -8.97 -4.30 19.36
C LEU A 46 -8.94 -4.61 17.86
N ILE A 47 -8.01 -5.44 17.42
CA ILE A 47 -7.83 -5.76 16.00
C ILE A 47 -8.17 -7.24 15.76
N GLY A 48 -8.80 -7.54 14.62
CA GLY A 48 -9.22 -8.90 14.24
C GLY A 48 -10.72 -9.16 14.32
N ASN A 49 -11.52 -8.22 14.81
CA ASN A 49 -12.95 -8.43 15.11
C ASN A 49 -13.80 -8.87 13.91
N TYR A 50 -13.46 -8.44 12.69
CA TYR A 50 -14.21 -8.79 11.47
C TYR A 50 -13.47 -9.78 10.57
N GLY A 51 -12.39 -10.38 11.04
CA GLY A 51 -11.61 -11.35 10.27
C GLY A 51 -11.01 -10.75 9.00
N VAL A 52 -10.74 -11.61 8.02
CA VAL A 52 -10.22 -11.23 6.71
C VAL A 52 -11.19 -11.75 5.65
N PRO A 53 -11.60 -10.89 4.70
CA PRO A 53 -12.47 -11.29 3.61
C PRO A 53 -11.76 -12.22 2.62
N ASP A 54 -12.51 -12.85 1.73
CA ASP A 54 -11.94 -13.77 0.74
C ASP A 54 -11.00 -13.06 -0.24
N CYS A 55 -9.74 -13.52 -0.27
CA CYS A 55 -8.67 -13.06 -1.16
C CYS A 55 -8.85 -13.51 -2.63
N SER A 56 -9.90 -14.25 -2.96
CA SER A 56 -10.15 -14.79 -4.31
C SER A 56 -11.26 -14.05 -5.07
N VAL A 57 -12.03 -13.20 -4.39
CA VAL A 57 -13.18 -12.52 -4.98
C VAL A 57 -12.70 -11.33 -5.81
N LEU A 58 -12.88 -11.44 -7.12
CA LEU A 58 -12.62 -10.36 -8.07
C LEU A 58 -13.88 -9.51 -8.28
N ASP A 59 -13.68 -8.22 -8.52
CA ASP A 59 -14.71 -7.30 -8.96
C ASP A 59 -14.92 -7.38 -10.48
N GLU A 60 -15.89 -6.60 -10.97
CA GLU A 60 -16.24 -6.50 -12.39
C GLU A 60 -15.08 -6.03 -13.28
N PHE A 61 -14.05 -5.44 -12.68
CA PHE A 61 -12.85 -4.93 -13.35
C PHE A 61 -11.65 -5.86 -13.20
N GLY A 62 -11.83 -7.05 -12.62
CA GLY A 62 -10.75 -8.04 -12.41
C GLY A 62 -9.78 -7.67 -11.29
N LEU A 63 -10.16 -6.76 -10.39
CA LEU A 63 -9.39 -6.38 -9.20
C LEU A 63 -9.95 -7.11 -7.98
N LEU A 64 -9.12 -7.34 -6.95
CA LEU A 64 -9.59 -7.94 -5.70
C LEU A 64 -10.63 -7.05 -5.04
N LYS A 65 -11.83 -7.54 -4.78
CA LYS A 65 -12.97 -6.69 -4.34
C LYS A 65 -12.74 -5.99 -3.01
N TRP A 66 -12.08 -6.66 -2.06
CA TRP A 66 -11.97 -6.23 -0.67
C TRP A 66 -10.59 -5.73 -0.27
N PHE A 67 -9.66 -5.66 -1.23
CA PHE A 67 -8.26 -5.31 -0.98
C PHE A 67 -7.85 -4.13 -1.86
N GLU A 68 -6.82 -3.40 -1.42
CA GLU A 68 -6.28 -2.25 -2.17
C GLU A 68 -5.09 -2.62 -3.06
N SER A 69 -4.54 -3.82 -2.88
CA SER A 69 -3.50 -4.39 -3.74
C SER A 69 -3.55 -5.92 -3.76
N PHE A 70 -2.60 -6.54 -4.47
CA PHE A 70 -2.49 -8.00 -4.60
C PHE A 70 -1.86 -8.72 -3.39
N ARG A 71 -1.15 -8.01 -2.50
CA ARG A 71 -0.42 -8.59 -1.37
C ARG A 71 -0.39 -7.66 -0.16
N ILE A 72 -0.01 -8.18 1.00
CA ILE A 72 0.35 -7.31 2.14
C ILE A 72 1.67 -6.60 1.81
N HIS A 73 1.71 -5.28 1.96
CA HIS A 73 2.90 -4.48 1.71
C HIS A 73 3.65 -4.09 2.99
N ALA A 74 2.93 -4.01 4.11
CA ALA A 74 3.51 -3.77 5.44
C ALA A 74 4.51 -4.88 5.82
N ALA A 75 5.67 -4.49 6.36
CA ALA A 75 6.67 -5.47 6.82
C ALA A 75 6.25 -6.15 8.11
N ALA A 76 5.59 -5.42 9.01
CA ALA A 76 5.14 -5.96 10.27
C ALA A 76 3.90 -5.22 10.78
N LEU A 77 3.15 -5.89 11.66
CA LEU A 77 1.97 -5.34 12.31
C LEU A 77 2.13 -5.32 13.84
N ILE A 78 1.89 -4.17 14.48
CA ILE A 78 1.87 -4.04 15.94
C ILE A 78 0.45 -3.68 16.39
N VAL A 79 -0.10 -4.48 17.29
CA VAL A 79 -1.43 -4.29 17.88
C VAL A 79 -1.37 -4.34 19.40
N ALA A 80 -2.31 -3.63 20.05
CA ALA A 80 -2.44 -3.72 21.51
C ALA A 80 -3.07 -5.05 21.92
N LYS A 81 -4.25 -5.39 21.37
CA LYS A 81 -4.96 -6.64 21.62
C LYS A 81 -5.52 -7.22 20.33
N TYR A 82 -5.26 -8.50 20.12
CA TYR A 82 -5.80 -9.26 19.01
C TYR A 82 -7.03 -10.06 19.47
N SER A 83 -8.09 -10.07 18.66
CA SER A 83 -9.25 -10.95 18.82
C SER A 83 -9.06 -12.21 17.99
N GLU A 84 -9.00 -13.37 18.65
CA GLU A 84 -8.90 -14.66 17.95
C GLU A 84 -10.21 -15.04 17.26
N GLU A 85 -11.34 -14.74 17.91
CA GLU A 85 -12.67 -14.89 17.36
C GLU A 85 -13.04 -13.68 16.51
N TYR A 86 -13.55 -13.95 15.31
CA TYR A 86 -14.03 -12.95 14.37
C TYR A 86 -15.50 -13.19 14.06
N SER A 87 -16.26 -12.11 13.89
CA SER A 87 -17.68 -12.17 13.58
C SER A 87 -18.03 -11.11 12.54
N HIS A 88 -18.02 -11.50 11.26
CA HIS A 88 -18.47 -10.65 10.16
C HIS A 88 -18.96 -11.51 8.99
N TRP A 89 -19.99 -11.03 8.30
CA TRP A 89 -20.65 -11.78 7.21
C TRP A 89 -19.74 -12.06 6.02
N SER A 90 -18.72 -11.22 5.80
CA SER A 90 -17.75 -11.38 4.72
C SER A 90 -16.46 -12.08 5.15
N ALA A 91 -16.33 -12.48 6.42
CA ALA A 91 -15.10 -13.05 6.94
C ALA A 91 -14.96 -14.52 6.55
N THR A 92 -13.81 -14.87 5.94
CA THR A 92 -13.49 -16.24 5.55
C THR A 92 -12.36 -16.82 6.40
N SER A 93 -11.48 -15.98 6.93
CA SER A 93 -10.32 -16.41 7.72
C SER A 93 -10.00 -15.43 8.84
N SER A 94 -9.23 -15.89 9.85
CA SER A 94 -8.72 -15.01 10.90
C SER A 94 -7.51 -14.22 10.40
N LEU A 95 -7.34 -13.00 10.92
CA LEU A 95 -6.20 -12.15 10.60
C LEU A 95 -4.86 -12.83 10.93
N GLY A 96 -4.78 -13.56 12.04
CA GLY A 96 -3.57 -14.32 12.40
C GLY A 96 -3.26 -15.49 11.46
N ALA A 97 -4.26 -16.10 10.82
CA ALA A 97 -4.04 -17.14 9.80
C ALA A 97 -3.61 -16.52 8.46
N TRP A 98 -4.17 -15.36 8.12
CA TRP A 98 -3.80 -14.61 6.92
C TRP A 98 -2.36 -14.11 6.99
N LEU A 99 -1.95 -13.47 8.10
CA LEU A 99 -0.57 -13.03 8.30
C LEU A 99 0.43 -14.19 8.25
N ARG A 100 0.06 -15.37 8.78
CA ARG A 100 0.86 -16.60 8.68
C ARG A 100 1.04 -17.11 7.25
N ARG A 101 0.00 -17.00 6.42
CA ARG A 101 0.06 -17.41 5.01
C ARG A 101 1.00 -16.50 4.20
N GLU A 102 0.94 -15.20 4.47
CA GLU A 102 1.76 -14.19 3.78
C GLU A 102 3.19 -14.07 4.37
N GLY A 103 3.45 -14.73 5.51
CA GLY A 103 4.77 -14.69 6.17
C GLY A 103 5.07 -13.36 6.88
N ILE A 104 4.03 -12.61 7.28
CA ILE A 104 4.19 -11.28 7.89
C ILE A 104 4.24 -11.40 9.42
N PRO A 105 5.30 -10.91 10.09
CA PRO A 105 5.39 -10.89 11.54
C PRO A 105 4.39 -9.90 12.16
N ALA A 106 3.84 -10.28 13.31
CA ALA A 106 2.96 -9.42 14.07
C ALA A 106 3.19 -9.55 15.58
N LEU A 107 3.07 -8.42 16.29
CA LEU A 107 3.20 -8.33 17.75
C LEU A 107 1.88 -7.91 18.38
N GLN A 108 1.55 -8.55 19.49
CA GLN A 108 0.42 -8.19 20.35
C GLN A 108 0.87 -7.87 21.78
N GLY A 109 0.07 -7.10 22.51
CA GLY A 109 0.32 -6.74 23.90
C GLY A 109 1.21 -5.53 24.10
N ILE A 110 1.48 -4.77 23.04
CA ILE A 110 2.26 -3.52 23.10
C ILE A 110 1.32 -2.35 23.33
N ASP A 111 1.70 -1.41 24.20
CA ASP A 111 0.98 -0.14 24.34
C ASP A 111 1.20 0.73 23.09
N SER A 112 0.31 0.57 22.11
CA SER A 112 0.35 1.31 20.86
C SER A 112 0.18 2.82 21.07
N ARG A 113 -0.46 3.27 22.16
CA ARG A 113 -0.63 4.68 22.48
C ARG A 113 0.68 5.30 22.95
N ALA A 114 1.37 4.66 23.90
CA ALA A 114 2.69 5.11 24.36
C ALA A 114 3.69 5.17 23.20
N LEU A 115 3.69 4.14 22.35
CA LEU A 115 4.54 4.06 21.17
C LEU A 115 4.22 5.17 20.15
N THR A 116 2.93 5.43 19.89
CA THR A 116 2.50 6.51 18.98
C THR A 116 2.92 7.89 19.47
N VAL A 117 2.80 8.17 20.77
CA VAL A 117 3.26 9.44 21.35
C VAL A 117 4.77 9.60 21.13
N HIS A 118 5.54 8.54 21.38
CA HIS A 118 6.99 8.57 21.21
C HIS A 118 7.41 8.84 19.74
N ILE A 119 6.75 8.20 18.77
CA ILE A 119 7.03 8.41 17.34
C ILE A 119 6.62 9.83 16.92
N ARG A 120 5.45 10.31 17.36
CA ARG A 120 4.99 11.65 17.02
C ARG A 120 5.96 12.74 17.50
N ASP A 121 6.52 12.57 18.70
CA ASP A 121 7.42 13.55 19.29
C ASP A 121 8.84 13.49 18.69
N SER A 122 9.25 12.32 18.18
CA SER A 122 10.60 12.07 17.64
C SER A 122 10.69 12.14 16.10
N GLY A 123 9.56 12.16 15.39
CA GLY A 123 9.51 12.19 13.92
C GLY A 123 9.76 10.81 13.30
N THR A 124 10.69 10.72 12.36
CA THR A 124 11.01 9.45 11.68
C THR A 124 11.84 8.55 12.59
N LEU A 125 11.23 7.49 13.11
CA LEU A 125 11.91 6.48 13.93
C LEU A 125 12.12 5.19 13.15
N LEU A 126 13.35 4.68 13.19
CA LEU A 126 13.67 3.35 12.71
C LEU A 126 13.42 2.35 13.83
N GLY A 127 12.57 1.35 13.55
CA GLY A 127 12.24 0.28 14.48
C GLY A 127 12.78 -1.07 13.99
N LYS A 128 13.03 -1.98 14.94
CA LYS A 128 13.29 -3.39 14.64
C LYS A 128 12.49 -4.28 15.57
N ILE A 129 12.01 -5.40 15.05
CA ILE A 129 11.39 -6.46 15.85
C ILE A 129 12.41 -7.59 15.93
N VAL A 130 12.82 -7.93 17.14
CA VAL A 130 13.78 -9.02 17.40
C VAL A 130 13.07 -10.07 18.25
N LEU A 131 13.26 -11.33 17.90
CA LEU A 131 12.74 -12.46 18.66
C LEU A 131 13.76 -12.86 19.74
N ASP A 132 13.26 -13.28 20.90
CA ASP A 132 14.11 -13.76 21.99
C ASP A 132 14.97 -14.95 21.52
N GLY A 133 16.28 -14.75 21.50
CA GLY A 133 17.26 -15.76 21.05
C GLY A 133 18.04 -15.38 19.80
N ASP A 134 17.67 -14.31 19.09
CA ASP A 134 18.45 -13.75 18.00
C ASP A 134 19.41 -12.66 18.47
N ASP A 135 20.58 -12.60 17.83
CA ASP A 135 21.63 -11.63 18.18
C ASP A 135 21.21 -10.23 17.72
N GLU A 136 20.92 -9.34 18.67
CA GLU A 136 20.52 -7.95 18.40
C GLU A 136 21.54 -7.20 17.53
N THR A 137 22.80 -7.63 17.52
CA THR A 137 23.91 -7.01 16.81
C THR A 137 24.04 -7.46 15.35
N ARG A 138 23.36 -8.53 14.94
CA ARG A 138 23.48 -9.09 13.57
C ARG A 138 22.84 -8.24 12.49
N THR A 139 21.96 -7.30 12.85
CA THR A 139 21.25 -6.51 11.86
C THR A 139 21.31 -5.01 12.14
N SER A 140 22.02 -4.32 11.26
CA SER A 140 22.11 -2.86 11.21
C SER A 140 20.75 -2.25 10.85
N PHE A 141 20.47 -1.05 11.36
CA PHE A 141 19.34 -0.26 10.90
C PHE A 141 19.49 0.08 9.40
N TRP A 142 18.37 0.04 8.70
CA TRP A 142 18.20 0.22 7.26
C TRP A 142 17.02 1.16 7.07
N ASP A 143 17.26 2.21 6.30
CA ASP A 143 16.23 3.20 6.00
C ASP A 143 15.55 2.82 4.67
N PRO A 144 14.24 2.47 4.68
CA PRO A 144 13.50 2.18 3.46
C PRO A 144 13.44 3.41 2.53
N ASN A 145 13.55 4.63 3.08
CA ASN A 145 13.51 5.87 2.30
C ASN A 145 14.78 6.07 1.46
N ALA A 146 15.85 5.32 1.75
CA ALA A 146 17.08 5.35 0.95
C ALA A 146 16.93 4.56 -0.37
N VAL A 147 15.85 3.77 -0.51
CA VAL A 147 15.58 2.93 -1.67
C VAL A 147 14.41 3.52 -2.47
N ASN A 148 14.45 3.35 -3.79
CA ASN A 148 13.30 3.66 -4.63
C ASN A 148 12.20 2.59 -4.45
N LEU A 149 11.32 2.80 -3.47
CA LEU A 149 10.19 1.93 -3.14
C LEU A 149 9.19 1.81 -4.31
N VAL A 150 9.07 2.86 -5.13
CA VAL A 150 8.15 2.91 -6.28
C VAL A 150 8.48 1.81 -7.29
N LYS A 151 9.77 1.54 -7.50
CA LYS A 151 10.23 0.48 -8.41
C LYS A 151 9.76 -0.91 -8.00
N GLU A 152 9.57 -1.16 -6.71
CA GLU A 152 9.16 -2.47 -6.19
C GLU A 152 7.65 -2.69 -6.21
N VAL A 153 6.87 -1.61 -6.09
CA VAL A 153 5.41 -1.68 -6.00
C VAL A 153 4.72 -1.51 -7.35
N SER A 154 5.38 -0.89 -8.32
CA SER A 154 4.82 -0.66 -9.65
C SER A 154 4.55 -1.96 -10.41
N THR A 155 3.50 -1.95 -11.23
CA THR A 155 3.25 -2.94 -12.28
C THR A 155 4.45 -3.06 -13.23
N LYS A 156 4.69 -4.28 -13.70
CA LYS A 156 5.74 -4.59 -14.69
C LYS A 156 5.25 -4.45 -16.13
N GLU A 157 3.94 -4.57 -16.31
CA GLU A 157 3.29 -4.60 -17.62
C GLU A 157 2.14 -3.60 -17.64
N VAL A 158 1.84 -3.09 -18.84
CA VAL A 158 0.70 -2.21 -19.05
C VAL A 158 -0.59 -3.01 -18.90
N ARG A 159 -1.51 -2.53 -18.05
CA ARG A 159 -2.83 -3.15 -17.85
C ARG A 159 -3.92 -2.15 -18.21
N VAL A 160 -4.96 -2.63 -18.88
CA VAL A 160 -6.11 -1.80 -19.27
C VAL A 160 -7.34 -2.27 -18.51
N PHE A 161 -7.98 -1.35 -17.80
CA PHE A 161 -9.22 -1.57 -17.07
C PHE A 161 -10.35 -0.79 -17.75
N ASN A 162 -11.53 -1.41 -17.85
CA ASN A 162 -12.71 -0.86 -18.52
C ASN A 162 -12.44 -0.41 -19.99
N PRO A 163 -12.11 -1.34 -20.90
CA PRO A 163 -11.75 -0.99 -22.28
C PRO A 163 -12.90 -0.34 -23.09
N SER A 164 -14.14 -0.46 -22.61
CA SER A 164 -15.34 0.16 -23.19
C SER A 164 -15.52 1.64 -22.85
N GLY A 165 -14.64 2.23 -22.03
CA GLY A 165 -14.77 3.64 -21.63
C GLY A 165 -14.53 4.62 -22.78
N GLU A 166 -15.32 5.69 -22.84
CA GLU A 166 -15.23 6.73 -23.87
C GLU A 166 -13.98 7.62 -23.69
N LEU A 167 -13.60 7.86 -22.43
CA LEU A 167 -12.43 8.65 -22.06
C LEU A 167 -11.26 7.73 -21.74
N LYS A 168 -10.06 8.03 -22.28
CA LYS A 168 -8.83 7.27 -22.00
C LYS A 168 -7.93 8.03 -21.04
N ILE A 169 -7.69 7.48 -19.86
CA ILE A 169 -6.80 8.04 -18.85
C ILE A 169 -5.61 7.09 -18.67
N VAL A 170 -4.40 7.65 -18.73
CA VAL A 170 -3.17 6.91 -18.45
C VAL A 170 -2.76 7.17 -17.00
N VAL A 171 -2.64 6.11 -16.22
CA VAL A 171 -2.27 6.17 -14.81
C VAL A 171 -0.87 5.59 -14.68
N VAL A 172 0.08 6.42 -14.25
CA VAL A 172 1.43 5.96 -13.95
C VAL A 172 1.41 5.29 -12.58
N ASP A 173 1.82 4.03 -12.55
CA ASP A 173 1.78 3.22 -11.34
C ASP A 173 2.95 3.57 -10.40
N CYS A 174 2.70 4.49 -9.49
CA CYS A 174 3.62 4.82 -8.40
C CYS A 174 3.24 4.14 -7.07
N GLY A 175 2.44 3.06 -7.10
CA GLY A 175 1.77 2.51 -5.93
C GLY A 175 0.29 2.85 -5.91
N VAL A 176 -0.39 2.69 -7.05
CA VAL A 176 -1.81 2.98 -7.20
C VAL A 176 -2.64 2.00 -6.38
N LYS A 177 -3.61 2.53 -5.63
CA LYS A 177 -4.60 1.74 -4.90
C LYS A 177 -5.74 1.27 -5.82
N TYR A 178 -6.21 0.04 -5.65
CA TYR A 178 -7.31 -0.48 -6.48
C TYR A 178 -8.57 0.38 -6.43
N ASN A 179 -8.89 1.01 -5.30
CA ASN A 179 -10.05 1.89 -5.23
C ASN A 179 -9.96 3.12 -6.16
N GLN A 180 -8.76 3.61 -6.47
CA GLN A 180 -8.59 4.72 -7.41
C GLN A 180 -8.92 4.27 -8.84
N ILE A 181 -8.49 3.07 -9.22
CA ILE A 181 -8.83 2.46 -10.52
C ILE A 181 -10.34 2.24 -10.61
N ARG A 182 -10.96 1.68 -9.56
CA ARG A 182 -12.43 1.51 -9.49
C ARG A 182 -13.16 2.84 -9.64
N CYS A 183 -12.72 3.87 -8.93
CA CYS A 183 -13.34 5.21 -9.02
C CYS A 183 -13.30 5.78 -10.44
N LEU A 184 -12.21 5.59 -11.17
CA LEU A 184 -12.08 6.03 -12.55
C LEU A 184 -12.94 5.16 -13.49
N ALA A 185 -12.88 3.83 -13.34
CA ALA A 185 -13.64 2.90 -14.14
C ALA A 185 -15.16 3.08 -13.98
N CYS A 186 -15.67 3.26 -12.75
CA CYS A 186 -17.08 3.53 -12.46
C CYS A 186 -17.60 4.83 -13.10
N ARG A 187 -16.71 5.76 -13.47
CA ARG A 187 -17.07 7.00 -14.18
C ARG A 187 -17.11 6.83 -15.70
N GLY A 188 -16.95 5.61 -16.21
CA GLY A 188 -16.97 5.31 -17.65
C GLY A 188 -15.63 5.57 -18.35
N VAL A 189 -14.54 5.63 -17.60
CA VAL A 189 -13.17 5.87 -18.13
C VAL A 189 -12.46 4.54 -18.40
N SER A 190 -11.76 4.46 -19.53
CA SER A 190 -10.77 3.43 -19.83
C SER A 190 -9.45 3.80 -19.17
N VAL A 191 -9.04 3.01 -18.18
CA VAL A 191 -7.86 3.26 -17.34
C VAL A 191 -6.70 2.41 -17.84
N HIS A 192 -5.66 3.07 -18.34
CA HIS A 192 -4.42 2.44 -18.80
C HIS A 192 -3.37 2.58 -17.70
N LEU A 193 -3.16 1.54 -16.92
CA LEU A 193 -2.14 1.49 -15.88
C LEU A 193 -0.79 1.16 -16.54
N VAL A 194 0.17 2.09 -16.43
CA VAL A 194 1.52 1.94 -16.99
C VAL A 194 2.57 1.86 -15.87
N PRO A 195 3.69 1.17 -16.09
CA PRO A 195 4.80 1.14 -15.12
C PRO A 195 5.36 2.52 -14.78
N TRP A 196 5.96 2.67 -13.60
CA TRP A 196 6.61 3.91 -13.16
C TRP A 196 7.72 4.42 -14.10
N ASN A 197 8.40 3.53 -14.80
CA ASN A 197 9.50 3.84 -15.72
C ASN A 197 9.03 4.06 -17.17
N PHE A 198 7.72 4.13 -17.39
CA PHE A 198 7.17 4.35 -18.72
C PHE A 198 7.53 5.74 -19.23
N CYS A 199 8.07 5.81 -20.45
CA CYS A 199 8.46 7.07 -21.05
C CYS A 199 7.21 7.85 -21.48
N LEU A 200 6.93 8.99 -20.85
CA LEU A 200 5.74 9.78 -21.14
C LEU A 200 5.69 10.28 -22.60
N SER A 201 6.84 10.42 -23.27
CA SER A 201 6.89 10.80 -24.68
C SER A 201 6.35 9.71 -25.63
N ASP A 202 6.33 8.45 -25.18
CA ASP A 202 5.73 7.34 -25.93
C ASP A 202 4.19 7.30 -25.77
N ILE A 203 3.65 7.92 -24.71
CA ILE A 203 2.19 8.08 -24.52
C ILE A 203 1.62 8.88 -25.69
N GLY A 204 2.34 9.94 -26.11
CA GLY A 204 1.96 10.72 -27.26
C GLY A 204 1.76 9.83 -28.48
N LYS A 205 2.78 9.09 -28.91
CA LYS A 205 2.74 8.32 -30.17
C LYS A 205 1.71 7.20 -30.20
N GLN A 206 1.38 6.60 -29.06
CA GLN A 206 0.53 5.41 -29.00
C GLN A 206 -0.93 5.70 -28.65
N TYR A 207 -1.21 6.89 -28.09
CA TYR A 207 -2.55 7.25 -27.58
C TYR A 207 -3.12 8.57 -28.11
N LEU A 208 -2.37 9.40 -28.88
CA LEU A 208 -2.74 10.74 -29.40
C LEU A 208 -4.00 10.86 -30.30
N ASP A 209 -4.73 9.78 -30.58
CA ASP A 209 -5.96 9.86 -31.38
C ASP A 209 -7.21 10.24 -30.56
N ALA A 210 -7.10 10.48 -29.25
CA ALA A 210 -8.24 10.83 -28.39
C ALA A 210 -8.08 12.20 -27.68
N PRO A 211 -9.10 13.07 -27.70
CA PRO A 211 -8.94 14.52 -27.43
C PRO A 211 -8.72 14.93 -25.96
N LYS A 212 -8.60 14.02 -24.99
CA LYS A 212 -8.47 14.38 -23.56
C LYS A 212 -7.69 13.30 -22.78
N HIS A 213 -6.39 13.47 -22.64
CA HIS A 213 -5.56 12.61 -21.80
C HIS A 213 -5.30 13.29 -20.47
N TYR A 214 -5.62 12.60 -19.37
CA TYR A 214 -5.23 13.01 -18.03
C TYR A 214 -4.19 12.02 -17.51
N VAL A 215 -3.05 12.52 -17.05
CA VAL A 215 -2.05 11.73 -16.34
C VAL A 215 -2.28 11.96 -14.85
N THR A 216 -2.72 10.93 -14.14
CA THR A 216 -2.86 11.01 -12.68
C THR A 216 -1.75 10.20 -12.04
N VAL A 217 -0.97 10.84 -11.17
CA VAL A 217 0.01 10.18 -10.30
C VAL A 217 -0.56 10.19 -8.89
N PRO A 218 -1.06 9.06 -8.37
CA PRO A 218 -1.47 9.02 -6.97
C PRO A 218 -0.23 8.96 -6.05
N LEU A 219 -0.14 9.98 -5.19
CA LEU A 219 0.87 10.35 -4.18
C LEU A 219 1.37 9.19 -3.28
N ALA A 220 2.60 9.21 -2.71
CA ALA A 220 2.90 10.06 -1.54
C ALA A 220 4.38 10.33 -1.15
N GLN A 221 5.41 9.89 -1.90
CA GLN A 221 6.78 9.90 -1.33
C GLN A 221 7.91 10.57 -2.13
N GLU A 222 7.62 11.21 -3.26
CA GLU A 222 8.62 12.04 -3.95
C GLU A 222 8.18 13.50 -4.00
N ARG A 223 8.91 14.36 -3.27
CA ARG A 223 8.89 15.82 -3.48
C ARG A 223 9.32 16.22 -4.91
N SER A 224 9.89 15.28 -5.67
CA SER A 224 10.48 15.49 -6.99
C SER A 224 9.47 15.37 -8.15
N THR A 225 8.35 14.64 -7.99
CA THR A 225 7.41 14.36 -9.10
C THR A 225 6.44 15.51 -9.37
N CYS A 226 6.30 16.48 -8.46
CA CYS A 226 5.55 17.73 -8.72
C CYS A 226 6.13 18.55 -9.89
N ILE A 227 7.40 18.33 -10.25
CA ILE A 227 8.04 19.01 -11.39
C ILE A 227 7.45 18.55 -12.73
N LEU A 228 7.03 17.28 -12.84
CA LEU A 228 6.43 16.74 -14.07
C LEU A 228 5.03 17.29 -14.34
N CYS A 229 4.23 17.50 -13.29
CA CYS A 229 2.89 18.10 -13.43
C CYS A 229 2.97 19.59 -13.83
N SER A 230 4.01 20.30 -13.38
CA SER A 230 4.27 21.69 -13.77
C SER A 230 4.91 21.80 -15.17
N GLN A 231 5.72 20.82 -15.57
CA GLN A 231 6.23 20.74 -16.96
C GLN A 231 5.11 20.48 -17.97
N LEU A 232 4.13 19.63 -17.66
CA LEU A 232 2.97 19.37 -18.53
C LEU A 232 2.07 20.59 -18.69
N GLN A 233 1.80 21.36 -17.62
CA GLN A 233 1.09 22.64 -17.75
C GLN A 233 1.87 23.65 -18.61
N SER A 234 3.20 23.67 -18.51
CA SER A 234 4.05 24.57 -19.32
C SER A 234 4.18 24.16 -20.80
N GLU A 235 3.93 22.89 -21.14
CA GLU A 235 3.95 22.40 -22.53
C GLU A 235 2.58 22.58 -23.21
N GLU A 236 1.47 22.44 -22.48
CA GLU A 236 0.14 22.79 -22.98
C GLU A 236 0.00 24.30 -23.26
N GLU A 237 0.54 25.17 -22.39
CA GLU A 237 0.53 26.63 -22.63
C GLU A 237 1.40 27.04 -23.84
N ARG A 238 2.46 26.29 -24.16
CA ARG A 238 3.32 26.56 -25.33
C ARG A 238 2.73 26.10 -26.66
N ASN A 239 1.81 25.14 -26.65
CA ASN A 239 1.11 24.68 -27.85
C ASN A 239 -0.22 25.42 -28.10
N HIS A 240 -0.54 26.45 -27.30
CA HIS A 240 -1.72 27.31 -27.45
C HIS A 240 -1.38 28.79 -27.78
N PHE A 241 -0.13 29.09 -28.13
CA PHE A 241 0.31 30.38 -28.69
C PHE A 241 0.98 30.22 -30.05
#